data_AF-A0A6N7AIZ1-F1
#
_entry.id   AF-A0A6N7AIZ1-F1
#
_cell.length_a   1.000
_cell.length_b   1.000
_cell.length_c   1.000
_cell.angle_alpha   90.00
_cell.angle_beta   90.00
_cell.angle_gamma   90.00
#
_symmetry.space_group_name_H-M   'P 1'
#
loop_
_entity.id
_entity.type
_entity.pdbx_description
1 polymer ?
#
loop_
_entity_poly.entity_id
_entity_poly.type
_entity_poly.pdbx_seq_one_letter_code
_entity_poly.pdbx_strand_id
1 'polypeptide(L)'
;MTDAELRTMSELVSFLPAFRDYDSKFLPGTVGACVEILEQEYGLDEAMTVIRASVPTPLRETAYMIACEVAVADGPPRPEELRLLELLRDTLELDTLVTAAIERGTRARYASLPETQDPETQDTAALFET
;
A
#
# COMPACT_ATOMS: atom_id res chain seq x y z
N MET A 1 2.49 -1.71 10.32
CA MET A 1 1.26 -1.89 9.55
C MET A 1 0.09 -1.39 10.39
N THR A 2 -0.81 -0.59 9.82
CA THR A 2 -1.92 0.08 10.53
C THR A 2 -3.25 -0.64 10.29
N ASP A 3 -4.28 -0.30 11.10
CA ASP A 3 -5.62 -0.86 10.96
C ASP A 3 -6.26 -0.52 9.61
N ALA A 4 -5.92 0.64 9.04
CA ALA A 4 -6.41 1.08 7.74
C ALA A 4 -5.83 0.22 6.59
N GLU A 5 -4.53 -0.10 6.65
CA GLU A 5 -3.88 -0.99 5.68
C GLU A 5 -4.51 -2.39 5.71
N LEU A 6 -4.70 -2.96 6.91
CA LEU A 6 -5.34 -4.27 7.08
C LEU A 6 -6.78 -4.31 6.55
N ARG A 7 -7.54 -3.23 6.77
CA ARG A 7 -8.89 -3.08 6.23
C ARG A 7 -8.88 -3.03 4.71
N THR A 8 -7.98 -2.21 4.14
CA THR A 8 -7.82 -2.07 2.69
C THR A 8 -7.46 -3.40 2.04
N MET A 9 -6.54 -4.17 2.63
CA MET A 9 -6.22 -5.53 2.17
C MET A 9 -7.46 -6.44 2.18
N SER A 10 -8.23 -6.41 3.27
CA SER A 10 -9.44 -7.24 3.42
C SER A 10 -10.49 -6.90 2.37
N GLU A 11 -10.68 -5.61 2.09
CA GLU A 11 -11.58 -5.12 1.04
C GLU A 11 -11.11 -5.58 -0.34
N LEU A 12 -9.85 -5.33 -0.71
CA LEU A 12 -9.29 -5.71 -2.02
C LEU A 12 -9.43 -7.21 -2.29
N VAL A 13 -9.12 -8.05 -1.30
CA VAL A 13 -9.28 -9.51 -1.39
C VAL A 13 -10.74 -9.92 -1.58
N SER A 14 -11.70 -9.17 -1.04
CA SER A 14 -13.12 -9.52 -1.11
C SER A 14 -13.77 -9.31 -2.48
N PHE A 15 -13.26 -8.39 -3.31
CA PHE A 15 -13.92 -8.02 -4.57
C PHE A 15 -13.05 -8.15 -5.82
N LEU A 16 -11.72 -8.21 -5.71
CA LEU A 16 -10.87 -8.32 -6.89
C LEU A 16 -10.96 -9.73 -7.52
N PRO A 17 -11.15 -9.84 -8.85
CA PRO A 17 -11.24 -11.14 -9.53
C PRO A 17 -10.02 -12.05 -9.33
N ALA A 18 -8.84 -11.48 -9.07
CA ALA A 18 -7.61 -12.21 -8.80
C ALA A 18 -7.69 -13.10 -7.54
N PHE A 19 -8.60 -12.78 -6.62
CA PHE A 19 -8.81 -13.50 -5.36
C PHE A 19 -10.10 -14.31 -5.31
N ARG A 20 -10.76 -14.56 -6.46
CA ARG A 20 -12.06 -15.26 -6.50
C ARG A 20 -12.06 -16.62 -5.77
N ASP A 21 -10.95 -17.34 -5.85
CA ASP A 21 -10.79 -18.67 -5.25
C ASP A 21 -10.04 -18.62 -3.89
N TYR A 22 -9.80 -17.43 -3.36
CA TYR A 22 -9.13 -17.21 -2.08
C TYR A 22 -10.17 -17.02 -0.96
N ASP A 23 -10.03 -17.77 0.14
CA ASP A 23 -10.88 -17.63 1.31
C ASP A 23 -10.27 -16.59 2.27
N SER A 24 -10.96 -15.45 2.44
CA SER A 24 -10.48 -14.31 3.23
C SER A 24 -10.22 -14.63 4.70
N LYS A 25 -10.73 -15.76 5.22
CA LYS A 25 -10.38 -16.24 6.57
C LYS A 25 -8.89 -16.58 6.72
N PHE A 26 -8.19 -16.82 5.62
CA PHE A 26 -6.75 -17.11 5.62
C PHE A 26 -5.89 -15.85 5.67
N LEU A 27 -6.47 -14.66 5.42
CA LEU A 27 -5.71 -13.41 5.30
C LEU A 27 -4.84 -13.10 6.53
N PRO A 28 -5.32 -13.24 7.78
CA PRO A 28 -4.48 -13.00 8.95
C PRO A 28 -3.26 -13.94 9.01
N GLY A 29 -3.44 -15.21 8.63
CA GLY A 29 -2.36 -16.19 8.59
C GLY A 29 -1.36 -15.93 7.46
N THR A 30 -1.85 -15.54 6.27
CA THR A 30 -0.99 -15.14 5.15
C THR A 30 -0.14 -13.92 5.50
N VAL A 31 -0.73 -12.91 6.15
CA VAL A 31 -0.01 -11.72 6.64
C VAL A 31 1.06 -12.11 7.66
N GLY A 32 0.72 -12.97 8.63
CA GLY A 32 1.67 -13.48 9.61
C GLY A 32 2.88 -14.15 8.95
N ALA A 33 2.64 -15.05 7.98
CA ALA A 33 3.71 -15.71 7.24
C ALA A 33 4.59 -14.73 6.44
N CYS A 34 4.01 -13.66 5.89
CA CYS A 34 4.79 -12.61 5.23
C CYS A 34 5.68 -11.85 6.21
N VAL A 35 5.17 -11.53 7.41
CA VAL A 35 5.97 -10.88 8.46
C VAL A 35 7.13 -11.78 8.89
N GLU A 36 6.89 -13.08 9.07
CA GLU A 36 7.94 -14.06 9.41
C GLU A 36 9.06 -14.10 8.36
N ILE A 37 8.75 -13.96 7.07
CA ILE A 37 9.77 -13.86 6.01
C ILE A 37 10.58 -12.57 6.17
N LEU A 38 9.91 -11.44 6.40
CA LEU A 38 10.56 -10.14 6.51
C LEU A 38 11.47 -9.99 7.73
N GLU A 39 11.22 -10.76 8.79
CA GLU A 39 12.05 -10.81 10.01
C GLU A 39 13.35 -11.60 9.84
N GLN A 40 13.51 -12.36 8.75
CA GLN A 40 14.72 -13.13 8.47
C GLN A 40 15.89 -12.24 8.03
N GLU A 41 17.11 -12.78 8.12
CA GLU A 41 18.29 -12.16 7.50
C GLU A 41 18.06 -12.07 5.99
N TYR A 42 18.13 -10.86 5.42
CA TYR A 42 17.77 -10.57 4.01
C TYR A 42 16.29 -10.84 3.66
N GLY A 43 15.39 -10.82 4.64
CA GLY A 43 13.96 -11.15 4.45
C GLY A 43 13.23 -10.33 3.37
N LEU A 44 13.65 -9.08 3.15
CA LEU A 44 13.11 -8.26 2.07
C LEU A 44 13.45 -8.80 0.67
N ASP A 45 14.71 -9.20 0.45
CA ASP A 45 15.17 -9.74 -0.83
C ASP A 45 14.51 -11.11 -1.11
N GLU A 46 14.33 -11.91 -0.05
CA GLU A 46 13.60 -13.18 -0.12
C GLU A 46 12.13 -12.94 -0.48
N ALA A 47 11.46 -11.98 0.17
CA ALA A 47 10.08 -11.63 -0.13
C ALA A 47 9.92 -11.19 -1.61
N MET A 48 10.83 -10.35 -2.12
CA MET A 48 10.81 -9.94 -3.54
C MET A 48 11.00 -11.14 -4.48
N THR A 49 11.89 -12.07 -4.14
CA THR A 49 12.12 -13.30 -4.89
C THR A 49 10.85 -14.17 -4.94
N VAL A 50 10.21 -14.39 -3.79
CA VAL A 50 8.97 -15.16 -3.66
C VAL A 50 7.84 -14.50 -4.45
N ILE A 51 7.67 -13.18 -4.35
CA ILE A 51 6.65 -12.42 -5.10
C ILE A 51 6.86 -12.60 -6.61
N ARG A 52 8.08 -12.38 -7.11
CA ARG A 52 8.38 -12.51 -8.54
C ARG A 52 8.13 -13.92 -9.08
N ALA A 53 8.43 -14.94 -8.27
CA ALA A 53 8.21 -16.34 -8.63
C ALA A 53 6.72 -16.74 -8.59
N SER A 54 5.94 -16.13 -7.70
CA SER A 54 4.55 -16.52 -7.44
C SER A 54 3.53 -15.75 -8.26
N VAL A 55 3.84 -14.51 -8.67
CA VAL A 55 2.92 -13.65 -9.42
C VAL A 55 3.11 -13.86 -10.93
N PRO A 56 2.12 -14.44 -11.64
CA PRO A 56 2.22 -14.63 -13.09
C PRO A 56 2.21 -13.28 -13.82
N THR A 57 2.87 -13.20 -14.97
CA THR A 57 3.04 -11.96 -15.76
C THR A 57 1.73 -11.15 -15.93
N PRO A 58 0.57 -11.76 -16.28
CA PRO A 58 -0.68 -11.01 -16.45
C PRO A 58 -1.22 -10.32 -15.18
N LEU A 59 -0.74 -10.69 -13.99
CA LEU A 59 -1.18 -10.14 -12.71
C LEU A 59 -0.16 -9.20 -12.06
N ARG A 60 0.99 -8.94 -12.68
CA ARG A 60 2.03 -8.09 -12.09
C ARG A 60 1.56 -6.65 -11.88
N GLU A 61 0.87 -6.08 -12.86
CA GLU A 61 0.25 -4.75 -12.73
C GLU A 61 -0.82 -4.73 -11.62
N THR A 62 -1.58 -5.82 -11.48
CA THR A 62 -2.59 -5.96 -10.41
C THR A 62 -1.93 -6.03 -9.03
N ALA A 63 -0.86 -6.81 -8.88
CA ALA A 63 -0.10 -6.92 -7.63
C ALA A 63 0.49 -5.57 -7.22
N TYR A 64 1.06 -4.83 -8.16
CA TYR A 64 1.60 -3.50 -7.89
C TYR A 64 0.51 -2.49 -7.51
N MET A 65 -0.63 -2.49 -8.22
CA MET A 65 -1.79 -1.66 -7.87
C MET A 65 -2.28 -1.94 -6.44
N ILE A 66 -2.39 -3.20 -6.04
CA ILE A 66 -2.75 -3.60 -4.67
C ILE A 66 -1.76 -3.02 -3.66
N ALA A 67 -0.45 -3.13 -3.92
CA ALA A 67 0.57 -2.59 -3.04
C ALA A 67 0.47 -1.06 -2.90
N CYS A 68 0.21 -0.34 -4.00
CA CYS A 68 -0.03 1.10 -3.96
C CYS A 68 -1.27 1.46 -3.15
N GLU A 69 -2.39 0.74 -3.31
CA GLU A 69 -3.64 0.96 -2.57
C GLU A 69 -3.45 0.76 -1.06
N VAL A 70 -2.74 -0.30 -0.66
CA VAL A 70 -2.46 -0.57 0.76
C VAL A 70 -1.55 0.53 1.32
N ALA A 71 -0.50 0.92 0.62
CA ALA A 71 0.46 1.91 1.09
C ALA A 71 -0.11 3.34 1.27
N VAL A 72 -1.27 3.64 0.67
CA VAL A 72 -1.95 4.95 0.83
C VAL A 72 -3.15 4.91 1.78
N ALA A 73 -3.42 3.76 2.41
CA ALA A 73 -4.67 3.50 3.12
C ALA A 73 -4.94 4.48 4.27
N ASP A 74 -3.89 4.97 4.93
CA ASP A 74 -3.95 5.94 6.03
C ASP A 74 -3.36 7.31 5.68
N GLY A 75 -3.09 7.58 4.41
CA GLY A 75 -2.60 8.87 3.94
C GLY A 75 -1.45 8.75 2.94
N PRO A 76 -0.69 9.83 2.71
CA PRO A 76 0.49 9.78 1.84
C PRO A 76 1.53 8.76 2.35
N PRO A 77 2.10 7.91 1.49
CA PRO A 77 3.09 6.92 1.90
C PRO A 77 4.36 7.58 2.43
N ARG A 78 4.98 6.94 3.42
CA ARG A 78 6.25 7.35 4.00
C ARG A 78 7.43 7.02 3.05
N PRO A 79 8.60 7.66 3.22
CA PRO A 79 9.76 7.38 2.38
C PRO A 79 10.14 5.90 2.27
N GLU A 80 9.99 5.15 3.37
CA GLU A 80 10.29 3.71 3.41
C GLU A 80 9.30 2.89 2.56
N GLU A 81 8.02 3.26 2.56
CA GLU A 81 6.98 2.61 1.74
C GLU A 81 7.16 2.95 0.26
N LEU A 82 7.52 4.20 -0.06
CA LEU A 82 7.87 4.57 -1.43
C LEU A 82 9.07 3.76 -1.93
N ARG A 83 10.09 3.57 -1.09
CA ARG A 83 11.26 2.75 -1.45
C ARG A 83 10.88 1.28 -1.66
N LEU A 84 9.96 0.74 -0.85
CA LEU A 84 9.43 -0.61 -1.03
C LEU A 84 8.67 -0.74 -2.36
N LEU A 85 7.85 0.24 -2.71
CA LEU A 85 7.11 0.27 -3.97
C LEU A 85 8.05 0.38 -5.18
N GLU A 86 9.13 1.16 -5.08
CA GLU A 86 10.18 1.21 -6.10
C GLU A 86 10.82 -0.17 -6.32
N LEU A 87 11.20 -0.85 -5.24
CA LEU A 87 11.76 -2.21 -5.32
C LEU A 87 10.77 -3.20 -5.93
N LEU A 88 9.49 -3.10 -5.56
CA LEU A 88 8.44 -3.98 -6.06
C LEU A 88 8.19 -3.79 -7.55
N ARG A 89 8.09 -2.55 -8.05
CA ARG A 89 7.88 -2.32 -9.49
C ARG A 89 9.06 -2.80 -10.34
N ASP A 90 10.29 -2.65 -9.82
CA ASP A 90 11.50 -3.12 -10.49
C ASP A 90 11.54 -4.65 -10.51
N THR A 91 11.19 -5.29 -9.38
CA THR A 91 11.07 -6.75 -9.23
C THR A 91 10.03 -7.34 -10.18
N LEU A 92 8.92 -6.63 -10.38
CA LEU A 92 7.84 -7.03 -11.28
C LEU A 92 8.09 -6.62 -12.74
N GLU A 93 9.19 -5.92 -13.03
CA GLU A 93 9.59 -5.49 -14.38
C GLU A 93 8.49 -4.64 -15.06
N LEU A 94 7.87 -3.73 -14.31
CA LEU A 94 6.81 -2.88 -14.84
C LEU A 94 7.34 -1.71 -15.67
N ASP A 95 6.64 -1.40 -16.76
CA ASP A 95 6.95 -0.23 -17.58
C ASP A 95 6.70 1.08 -16.80
N THR A 96 7.51 2.10 -17.09
CA THR A 96 7.43 3.39 -16.40
C THR A 96 6.09 4.09 -16.61
N LEU A 97 5.49 4.01 -17.80
CA LEU A 97 4.19 4.63 -18.08
C LEU A 97 3.07 3.90 -17.34
N VAL A 98 3.13 2.56 -17.29
CA VAL A 98 2.17 1.73 -16.55
C VAL A 98 2.21 2.05 -15.06
N THR A 99 3.42 2.07 -14.48
CA THR A 99 3.65 2.42 -13.08
C THR A 99 3.09 3.81 -12.76
N ALA A 100 3.44 4.82 -13.57
CA ALA A 100 2.96 6.18 -13.37
C ALA A 100 1.43 6.31 -13.49
N ALA A 101 0.80 5.52 -14.37
CA ALA A 101 -0.64 5.49 -14.52
C ALA A 101 -1.33 4.89 -13.28
N ILE A 102 -0.79 3.78 -12.74
CA ILE A 102 -1.29 3.14 -11.52
C ILE A 102 -1.17 4.10 -10.33
N GLU A 103 0.03 4.65 -10.08
CA GLU A 103 0.27 5.59 -8.97
C GLU A 103 -0.66 6.81 -9.06
N ARG A 104 -0.87 7.33 -10.27
CA ARG A 104 -1.79 8.45 -10.51
C ARG A 104 -3.25 8.08 -10.23
N GLY A 105 -3.66 6.89 -10.64
CA GLY A 105 -5.00 6.35 -10.38
C GLY A 105 -5.26 6.18 -8.89
N THR A 106 -4.32 5.55 -8.18
CA THR A 106 -4.36 5.39 -6.72
C THR A 106 -4.47 6.75 -6.04
N ARG A 107 -3.61 7.72 -6.38
CA ARG A 107 -3.70 9.07 -5.80
C ARG A 107 -5.04 9.75 -6.04
N ALA A 108 -5.63 9.57 -7.23
CA ALA A 108 -6.94 10.14 -7.53
C ALA A 108 -8.06 9.49 -6.70
N ARG A 109 -7.96 8.19 -6.41
CA ARG A 109 -8.94 7.44 -5.62
C ARG A 109 -8.93 7.85 -4.13
N TYR A 110 -7.76 8.14 -3.57
CA TYR A 110 -7.59 8.54 -2.16
C TYR A 110 -7.58 10.06 -1.96
N ALA A 111 -7.84 10.84 -3.01
CA ALA A 111 -7.94 12.29 -2.88
C ALA A 111 -9.14 12.66 -1.99
N SER A 112 -8.85 13.23 -0.82
CA SER A 112 -9.85 13.83 0.07
C SER A 112 -9.78 15.35 0.00
N LEU A 113 -10.86 16.02 0.38
CA LEU A 113 -10.82 17.46 0.61
C LEU A 113 -9.91 17.72 1.82
N PRO A 114 -9.04 18.74 1.77
CA PRO A 114 -8.30 19.15 2.95
C PRO A 114 -9.29 19.47 4.06
N GLU A 115 -9.08 18.92 5.26
CA GLU A 115 -9.86 19.31 6.43
C GLU A 115 -9.80 20.83 6.56
N THR A 116 -10.97 21.46 6.57
CA THR A 116 -11.06 22.91 6.71
C THR A 116 -10.58 23.24 8.12
N GLN A 117 -9.38 23.81 8.26
CA GLN A 117 -8.95 24.35 9.55
C GLN A 117 -9.92 25.48 9.92
N ASP A 118 -10.69 25.25 10.99
CA ASP A 118 -11.58 26.27 11.55
C ASP A 118 -10.75 27.49 11.95
N PRO A 119 -11.02 28.68 11.38
CA PRO A 119 -10.20 29.88 11.62
C PRO A 119 -10.24 30.37 13.08
N GLU A 120 -11.19 29.90 13.89
CA GLU A 120 -11.34 30.30 15.30
C GLU A 120 -10.25 29.75 16.24
N THR A 121 -9.46 28.74 15.83
CA THR A 121 -8.41 28.18 16.72
C THR A 121 -7.09 28.96 16.66
N GLN A 122 -6.91 29.87 15.69
CA GLN A 122 -5.68 30.68 15.57
C GLN A 122 -5.65 31.90 16.51
N ASP A 123 -6.79 32.38 17.02
CA ASP A 123 -6.84 33.62 17.80
C ASP A 123 -6.45 33.42 19.29
N THR A 124 -6.51 32.19 19.80
CA THR A 124 -6.13 31.88 21.19
C THR A 124 -4.61 31.77 21.40
N ALA A 125 -3.84 31.54 20.34
CA ALA A 125 -2.38 31.46 20.42
C ALA A 125 -1.71 32.86 20.43
N ALA A 126 -2.38 33.89 19.92
CA ALA A 126 -1.86 35.26 19.90
C ALA A 126 -2.08 36.04 21.22
N LEU A 127 -2.87 35.49 22.15
CA LEU A 127 -3.18 36.12 23.44
C LEU A 127 -2.20 35.77 24.58
N PHE A 128 -1.21 34.91 24.34
CA PHE A 128 -0.22 34.48 25.35
C PHE A 128 1.23 34.87 25.03
N GLU A 129 1.48 35.68 24.00
CA GLU A 129 2.78 36.33 23.78
C GLU A 129 2.69 37.81 24.17
N THR A 130 2.87 38.09 25.46
CA THR A 130 3.30 39.38 26.02
C THR A 130 4.22 39.10 27.20
#